data_AF-A0A8J4T9G5-F1
#
_entry.id   AF-A0A8J4T9G5-F1
#
_cell.length_a   1.000
_cell.length_b   1.000
_cell.length_c   1.000
_cell.angle_alpha   90.00
_cell.angle_beta   90.00
_cell.angle_gamma   90.00
#
_symmetry.space_group_name_H-M   'P 1'
#
loop_
_entity.id
_entity.type
_entity.pdbx_description
1 polymer ?
#
loop_
_entity_poly.entity_id
_entity_poly.type
_entity_poly.pdbx_seq_one_letter_code
_entity_poly.pdbx_strand_id
1 'polypeptide(L)'
;MSKPEQVLILDPPSDLKFKGPFTDVVTTNLKLRNPSDKKVCFKVKTTAPRRYCVRPNSGAIDPGSSVIISVMLQPFDYDPNEKSKHKFMVQTIYAPPNITDLEAVWKDAKPEDLMDSKLRCVFELPSENEKMNDVDQTKAAPVLNSSKADSTSAAKSSSMALDDTEMRKLMEECKRLQSEVSKLGDENRQLK
;
A
#
# COMPACT_ATOMS: atom_id res chain seq x y z
N MET A 1 -27.12 12.66 17.00
CA MET A 1 -27.36 11.32 16.43
C MET A 1 -26.03 10.79 15.92
N SER A 2 -25.57 9.67 16.46
CA SER A 2 -24.30 9.06 16.10
C SER A 2 -24.45 8.33 14.76
N LYS A 3 -23.49 8.48 13.86
CA LYS A 3 -23.50 7.73 12.60
C LYS A 3 -23.40 6.22 12.88
N PRO A 4 -24.04 5.38 12.05
CA PRO A 4 -23.94 3.94 12.17
C PRO A 4 -22.49 3.47 12.01
N GLU A 5 -22.14 2.41 12.73
CA GLU A 5 -20.82 1.78 12.62
C GLU A 5 -20.62 1.19 11.23
N GLN A 6 -19.38 1.27 10.73
CA GLN A 6 -19.02 0.77 9.41
C GLN A 6 -19.20 -0.76 9.34
N VAL A 7 -20.05 -1.22 8.43
CA VAL A 7 -20.27 -2.67 8.20
C VAL A 7 -19.13 -3.33 7.43
N LEU A 8 -18.49 -2.60 6.50
CA LEU A 8 -17.40 -3.15 5.72
C LEU A 8 -16.12 -3.27 6.55
N ILE A 9 -15.44 -4.39 6.41
CA ILE A 9 -14.11 -4.60 6.97
C ILE A 9 -13.10 -4.08 5.95
N LEU A 10 -12.30 -3.11 6.36
CA LEU A 10 -11.23 -2.52 5.55
C LEU A 10 -9.91 -3.19 5.91
N ASP A 11 -9.15 -3.59 4.90
CA ASP A 11 -7.81 -4.10 5.04
C ASP A 11 -6.88 -3.38 4.03
N PRO A 12 -6.00 -2.47 4.49
CA PRO A 12 -5.75 -2.10 5.90
C PRO A 12 -6.88 -1.25 6.52
N PRO A 13 -7.07 -1.28 7.86
CA PRO A 13 -8.23 -0.66 8.52
C PRO A 13 -8.12 0.85 8.75
N SER A 14 -6.91 1.41 8.86
CA SER A 14 -6.71 2.81 9.28
C SER A 14 -5.67 3.57 8.47
N ASP A 15 -4.68 2.89 7.91
CA ASP A 15 -3.53 3.52 7.28
C ASP A 15 -3.23 2.86 5.93
N LEU A 16 -3.23 3.64 4.86
CA LEU A 16 -2.79 3.24 3.53
C LEU A 16 -1.35 3.67 3.34
N LYS A 17 -0.45 2.68 3.24
CA LYS A 17 0.98 2.89 3.05
C LYS A 17 1.31 2.92 1.56
N PHE A 18 1.99 3.97 1.14
CA PHE A 18 2.53 4.11 -0.21
C PHE A 18 4.04 4.04 -0.09
N LYS A 19 4.62 2.96 -0.61
CA LYS A 19 6.08 2.77 -0.65
C LYS A 19 6.63 3.48 -1.88
N GLY A 20 7.57 4.40 -1.68
CA GLY A 20 8.27 5.09 -2.77
C GLY A 20 9.19 4.16 -3.57
N PRO A 21 9.94 4.70 -4.54
CA PRO A 21 10.08 6.12 -4.85
C PRO A 21 8.80 6.75 -5.44
N PHE A 22 8.55 8.03 -5.15
CA PHE A 22 7.37 8.77 -5.64
C PHE A 22 7.60 9.47 -6.99
N THR A 23 8.66 9.07 -7.69
CA THR A 23 8.99 9.49 -9.06
C THR A 23 8.09 8.84 -10.10
N ASP A 24 7.51 7.69 -9.77
CA ASP A 24 6.62 6.91 -10.62
C ASP A 24 5.27 6.66 -9.93
N VAL A 25 4.33 6.07 -10.68
CA VAL A 25 3.02 5.72 -10.15
C VAL A 25 3.16 4.62 -9.09
N VAL A 26 2.78 4.93 -7.85
CA VAL A 26 2.77 3.96 -6.75
C VAL A 26 1.36 3.43 -6.56
N THR A 27 1.19 2.11 -6.55
CA THR A 27 -0.13 1.48 -6.36
C THR A 27 -0.20 0.77 -5.01
N THR A 28 -1.21 1.10 -4.22
CA THR A 28 -1.55 0.41 -2.97
C THR A 28 -2.95 -0.17 -3.08
N ASN A 29 -3.13 -1.39 -2.59
CA ASN A 29 -4.42 -2.07 -2.60
C ASN A 29 -5.15 -1.86 -1.27
N LEU A 30 -6.42 -1.51 -1.35
CA LEU A 30 -7.37 -1.47 -0.24
C LEU A 30 -8.42 -2.56 -0.47
N LYS A 31 -8.45 -3.57 0.39
CA LYS A 31 -9.45 -4.62 0.33
C LYS A 31 -10.65 -4.23 1.19
N LEU A 32 -11.84 -4.27 0.60
CA LEU A 32 -13.11 -4.11 1.31
C LEU A 32 -13.81 -5.47 1.34
N ARG A 33 -14.13 -5.96 2.53
CA ARG A 33 -14.90 -7.19 2.72
C ARG A 33 -16.26 -6.86 3.30
N ASN A 34 -17.31 -7.44 2.72
CA ASN A 34 -18.67 -7.35 3.23
C ASN A 34 -19.00 -8.60 4.08
N PRO A 35 -19.00 -8.51 5.42
CA PRO A 35 -19.41 -9.62 6.28
C PRO A 35 -20.93 -9.75 6.43
N SER A 36 -21.72 -8.79 5.91
CA SER A 36 -23.17 -8.78 6.08
C SER A 36 -23.90 -9.63 5.04
N ASP A 37 -25.16 -9.94 5.34
CA ASP A 37 -26.08 -10.66 4.45
C ASP A 37 -26.78 -9.74 3.42
N LYS A 38 -26.44 -8.44 3.43
CA LYS A 38 -27.02 -7.44 2.53
C LYS A 38 -25.97 -6.89 1.59
N LYS A 39 -26.40 -6.49 0.40
CA LYS A 39 -25.52 -5.80 -0.55
C LYS A 39 -25.18 -4.41 -0.01
N VAL A 40 -23.92 -4.02 -0.08
CA VAL A 40 -23.43 -2.74 0.45
C VAL A 40 -22.79 -1.96 -0.69
N CYS A 41 -23.25 -0.73 -0.89
CA CYS A 41 -22.63 0.20 -1.83
C CYS A 41 -21.48 0.94 -1.14
N PHE A 42 -20.40 1.18 -1.87
CA PHE A 42 -19.27 1.96 -1.40
C PHE A 42 -18.92 3.09 -2.38
N LYS A 43 -18.37 4.16 -1.83
CA LYS A 43 -17.82 5.30 -2.56
C LYS A 43 -16.56 5.78 -1.87
N VAL A 44 -15.46 5.82 -2.61
CA VAL A 44 -14.17 6.30 -2.13
C VAL A 44 -14.05 7.79 -2.41
N LYS A 45 -13.76 8.56 -1.37
CA LYS A 45 -13.48 10.00 -1.43
C LYS A 45 -12.06 10.26 -0.91
N THR A 46 -11.39 11.25 -1.45
CA THR A 46 -10.03 11.65 -1.02
C THR A 46 -9.95 13.16 -0.88
N THR A 47 -9.09 13.64 0.01
CA THR A 47 -8.77 15.07 0.13
C THR A 47 -7.87 15.59 -0.99
N ALA A 48 -7.29 14.71 -1.81
CA ALA A 48 -6.35 15.09 -2.88
C ALA A 48 -6.67 14.39 -4.22
N PRO A 49 -7.86 14.62 -4.82
CA PRO A 49 -8.30 13.90 -6.02
C PRO A 49 -7.39 14.09 -7.24
N ARG A 50 -6.60 15.17 -7.29
CA ARG A 50 -5.62 15.40 -8.37
C ARG A 50 -4.40 14.49 -8.28
N ARG A 51 -4.03 14.02 -7.09
CA ARG A 51 -2.83 13.18 -6.85
C ARG A 51 -3.13 11.69 -6.86
N TYR A 52 -4.40 11.28 -6.80
CA TYR A 52 -4.78 9.88 -6.69
C TYR A 52 -5.76 9.47 -7.78
N CYS A 53 -5.46 8.35 -8.42
CA CYS A 53 -6.42 7.62 -9.23
C CYS A 53 -6.89 6.39 -8.44
N VAL A 54 -8.21 6.23 -8.28
CA VAL A 54 -8.79 5.10 -7.53
C VAL A 54 -9.64 4.27 -8.47
N ARG A 55 -9.37 2.95 -8.53
CA ARG A 55 -10.18 2.01 -9.30
C ARG A 55 -10.48 0.73 -8.52
N PRO A 56 -11.76 0.31 -8.41
CA PRO A 56 -12.97 1.11 -8.66
C PRO A 56 -13.13 2.24 -7.63
N ASN A 57 -13.63 3.42 -8.04
CA ASN A 57 -13.90 4.55 -7.12
C ASN A 57 -15.26 4.41 -6.39
N SER A 58 -16.19 3.68 -6.98
CA SER A 58 -17.51 3.36 -6.43
C SER A 58 -17.93 1.99 -6.93
N GLY A 59 -18.87 1.37 -6.22
CA GLY A 59 -19.40 0.08 -6.60
C GLY A 59 -20.32 -0.49 -5.53
N ALA A 60 -20.76 -1.71 -5.73
CA ALA A 60 -21.51 -2.47 -4.74
C ALA A 60 -20.83 -3.81 -4.50
N ILE A 61 -20.85 -4.26 -3.25
CA ILE A 61 -20.24 -5.51 -2.80
C ILE A 61 -21.38 -6.41 -2.34
N ASP A 62 -21.47 -7.59 -2.96
CA ASP A 62 -22.47 -8.59 -2.61
C ASP A 62 -22.21 -9.17 -1.20
N PRO A 63 -23.22 -9.78 -0.57
CA PRO A 63 -23.08 -10.43 0.72
C PRO A 63 -21.92 -11.44 0.74
N GLY A 64 -21.12 -11.43 1.82
CA GLY A 64 -19.97 -12.32 1.99
C GLY A 64 -18.79 -12.10 1.01
N SER A 65 -18.92 -11.18 0.05
CA SER A 65 -17.91 -10.94 -0.99
C SER A 65 -16.87 -9.90 -0.56
N SER A 66 -15.77 -9.83 -1.31
CA SER A 66 -14.76 -8.79 -1.15
C SER A 66 -14.36 -8.17 -2.47
N VAL A 67 -14.05 -6.88 -2.45
CA VAL A 67 -13.52 -6.15 -3.60
C VAL A 67 -12.14 -5.58 -3.25
N ILE A 68 -11.25 -5.56 -4.23
CA ILE A 68 -9.93 -4.92 -4.11
C ILE A 68 -10.00 -3.60 -4.86
N ILE A 69 -9.64 -2.53 -4.17
CA ILE A 69 -9.55 -1.18 -4.71
C ILE A 69 -8.09 -0.82 -4.87
N SER A 70 -7.68 -0.57 -6.10
CA SER A 70 -6.34 -0.08 -6.41
C SER A 70 -6.32 1.44 -6.30
N VAL A 71 -5.51 1.93 -5.36
CA VAL A 71 -5.24 3.35 -5.13
C VAL A 71 -3.87 3.66 -5.74
N MET A 72 -3.87 4.32 -6.88
CA MET A 72 -2.68 4.72 -7.62
C MET A 72 -2.37 6.17 -7.28
N LEU A 73 -1.25 6.39 -6.60
CA LEU A 73 -0.67 7.71 -6.35
C LEU A 73 0.11 8.14 -7.60
N GLN A 74 -0.21 9.31 -8.13
CA GLN A 74 0.52 9.91 -9.24
C GLN A 74 1.89 10.43 -8.77
N PRO A 75 2.90 10.43 -9.66
CA PRO A 75 4.22 11.01 -9.38
C PRO A 75 4.11 12.43 -8.84
N PHE A 76 4.90 12.75 -7.82
CA PHE A 76 5.02 14.10 -7.31
C PHE A 76 6.34 14.30 -6.57
N ASP A 77 6.78 15.55 -6.48
CA ASP A 77 7.95 15.92 -5.70
C ASP A 77 7.63 15.74 -4.20
N TYR A 78 8.12 14.64 -3.63
CA TYR A 78 7.95 14.34 -2.22
C TYR A 78 8.91 15.14 -1.36
N ASP A 79 8.38 16.07 -0.56
CA ASP A 79 9.12 16.77 0.49
C ASP A 79 8.93 16.05 1.84
N PRO A 80 9.98 15.49 2.46
CA PRO A 80 9.88 14.85 3.78
C PRO A 80 9.48 15.83 4.91
N ASN A 81 9.68 17.14 4.73
CA ASN A 81 9.18 18.16 5.66
C ASN A 81 7.67 18.39 5.51
N GLU A 82 7.13 18.12 4.32
CA GLU A 82 5.70 18.14 4.07
C GLU A 82 5.08 16.84 4.60
N LYS A 83 4.67 16.87 5.87
CA LYS A 83 3.83 15.82 6.45
C LYS A 83 2.56 15.73 5.60
N SER A 84 2.53 14.81 4.65
CA SER A 84 1.43 14.70 3.70
C SER A 84 0.19 14.22 4.45
N LYS A 85 -0.78 15.12 4.65
CA LYS A 85 -2.01 14.89 5.44
C LYS A 85 -3.15 14.30 4.62
N HIS A 86 -2.85 13.55 3.56
CA HIS A 86 -3.91 13.00 2.71
C HIS A 86 -4.76 12.00 3.48
N LYS A 87 -6.07 12.13 3.30
CA LYS A 87 -7.05 11.23 3.92
C LYS A 87 -7.93 10.64 2.84
N PHE A 88 -8.16 9.34 2.95
CA PHE A 88 -9.21 8.64 2.24
C PHE A 88 -10.41 8.48 3.15
N MET A 89 -11.58 8.47 2.54
CA MET A 89 -12.84 8.20 3.21
C MET A 89 -13.62 7.20 2.37
N VAL A 90 -13.89 6.03 2.92
CA VAL A 90 -14.75 5.01 2.35
C VAL A 90 -16.14 5.22 2.94
N GLN A 91 -17.01 5.80 2.13
CA GLN A 91 -18.41 6.00 2.48
C GLN A 91 -19.21 4.79 2.00
N THR A 92 -20.06 4.24 2.85
CA THR A 92 -20.87 3.06 2.54
C THR A 92 -22.32 3.23 2.96
N ILE A 93 -23.18 2.50 2.29
CA ILE A 93 -24.62 2.44 2.59
C ILE A 93 -25.16 1.07 2.19
N TYR A 94 -26.15 0.57 2.93
CA TYR A 94 -26.88 -0.61 2.51
C TYR A 94 -27.63 -0.35 1.20
N ALA A 95 -27.45 -1.25 0.23
CA ALA A 95 -28.19 -1.18 -1.01
C ALA A 95 -29.69 -1.44 -0.74
N PRO A 96 -30.60 -0.62 -1.28
CA PRO A 96 -32.02 -0.94 -1.27
C PRO A 96 -32.27 -2.22 -2.11
N PRO A 97 -33.34 -2.97 -1.83
CA PRO A 97 -33.62 -4.24 -2.50
C PRO A 97 -33.84 -4.11 -4.02
N ASN A 98 -34.20 -2.92 -4.50
CA ASN A 98 -34.49 -2.64 -5.92
C ASN A 98 -33.35 -1.85 -6.59
N ILE A 99 -32.09 -2.19 -6.33
CA ILE A 99 -30.96 -1.39 -6.84
C ILE A 99 -30.83 -1.50 -8.37
N THR A 100 -31.40 -0.55 -9.08
CA THR A 100 -31.25 -0.39 -10.54
C THR A 100 -30.18 0.63 -10.89
N ASP A 101 -29.95 1.62 -10.02
CA ASP A 101 -28.97 2.69 -10.25
C ASP A 101 -28.24 3.05 -8.95
N LEU A 102 -26.91 3.03 -8.99
CA LEU A 102 -26.06 3.41 -7.86
C LEU A 102 -26.18 4.91 -7.55
N GLU A 103 -26.40 5.78 -8.55
CA GLU A 103 -26.53 7.21 -8.30
C GLU A 103 -27.81 7.55 -7.53
N ALA A 104 -28.93 6.90 -7.85
CA ALA A 104 -30.17 7.03 -7.10
C ALA A 104 -30.00 6.72 -5.61
N VAL A 105 -29.26 5.64 -5.27
CA VAL A 105 -28.98 5.30 -3.87
C VAL A 105 -28.29 6.44 -3.13
N TRP A 106 -27.32 7.11 -3.75
CA TRP A 106 -26.62 8.23 -3.12
C TRP A 106 -27.46 9.51 -3.00
N LYS A 107 -28.48 9.68 -3.87
CA LYS A 107 -29.40 10.84 -3.81
C LYS A 107 -30.47 10.66 -2.73
N ASP A 108 -30.99 9.44 -2.59
CA ASP A 108 -32.02 9.11 -1.59
C ASP A 108 -31.43 8.77 -0.22
N ALA A 109 -30.12 8.53 -0.15
CA ALA A 109 -29.40 8.26 1.09
C ALA A 109 -29.56 9.39 2.10
N LYS A 110 -30.12 9.06 3.27
CA LYS A 110 -30.13 9.99 4.40
C LYS A 110 -28.75 10.03 5.09
N PRO A 111 -28.35 11.17 5.66
CA PRO A 111 -27.07 11.28 6.38
C PRO A 111 -26.94 10.32 7.57
N GLU A 112 -28.06 9.84 8.10
CA GLU A 112 -28.15 8.87 9.20
C GLU A 112 -27.88 7.43 8.77
N ASP A 113 -28.08 7.09 7.49
CA ASP A 113 -27.82 5.74 6.95
C ASP A 113 -26.40 5.59 6.37
N LEU A 114 -25.69 6.71 6.23
CA LEU A 114 -24.33 6.75 5.72
C LEU A 114 -23.33 6.34 6.80
N MET A 115 -22.56 5.33 6.48
CA MET A 115 -21.41 4.90 7.28
C MET A 115 -20.13 5.43 6.62
N ASP A 116 -19.23 6.01 7.40
CA ASP A 116 -17.98 6.57 6.88
C ASP A 116 -16.78 5.96 7.62
N SER A 117 -15.84 5.38 6.89
CA SER A 117 -14.54 4.97 7.42
C SER A 117 -13.43 5.86 6.86
N LYS A 118 -12.56 6.37 7.72
CA LYS A 118 -11.47 7.28 7.36
C LYS A 118 -10.13 6.57 7.45
N LEU A 119 -9.32 6.69 6.41
CA LEU A 119 -7.97 6.17 6.35
C LEU A 119 -6.98 7.32 6.18
N ARG A 120 -5.83 7.21 6.83
CA ARG A 120 -4.69 8.12 6.65
C ARG A 120 -3.77 7.56 5.57
N CYS A 121 -3.18 8.45 4.77
CA CYS A 121 -2.09 8.04 3.88
C CYS A 121 -0.77 8.18 4.61
N VAL A 122 0.04 7.13 4.55
CA VAL A 122 1.41 7.13 5.06
C VAL A 122 2.33 6.92 3.87
N PHE A 123 3.32 7.79 3.73
CA PHE A 123 4.32 7.72 2.68
C PHE A 123 5.60 7.18 3.30
N GLU A 124 6.03 6.02 2.84
CA GLU A 124 7.26 5.38 3.29
C GLU A 124 8.24 5.42 2.11
N LEU A 125 9.39 6.06 2.28
CA LEU A 125 10.47 5.91 1.31
C LEU A 125 11.15 4.56 1.58
N PRO A 126 11.46 3.77 0.53
CA PRO A 126 12.23 2.56 0.73
C PRO A 126 13.61 2.97 1.27
N SER A 127 13.87 2.65 2.54
CA SER A 127 15.24 2.55 3.03
C SER A 127 15.93 1.49 2.16
N GLU A 128 17.20 1.68 1.80
CA GLU A 128 17.98 0.79 0.90
C GLU A 128 18.03 -0.70 1.32
N ASN A 129 17.37 -1.08 2.42
CA ASN A 129 17.43 -2.39 3.07
C ASN A 129 16.22 -3.32 2.81
N GLU A 130 15.20 -2.94 2.02
CA GLU A 130 13.97 -3.76 1.78
C GLU A 130 13.88 -4.38 0.37
N LYS A 131 14.99 -4.66 -0.32
CA LYS A 131 14.98 -5.44 -1.57
C LYS A 131 15.07 -6.95 -1.31
N MET A 132 14.27 -7.50 -0.40
CA MET A 132 14.13 -8.96 -0.29
C MET A 132 12.87 -9.31 0.48
N ASN A 133 11.73 -9.41 -0.20
CA ASN A 133 10.59 -10.28 0.17
C ASN A 133 9.36 -9.93 -0.69
N ASP A 134 9.42 -10.16 -1.99
CA ASP A 134 8.20 -10.45 -2.75
C ASP A 134 8.56 -11.35 -3.93
N VAL A 135 8.64 -12.65 -3.65
CA VAL A 135 8.48 -13.69 -4.67
C VAL A 135 7.50 -14.72 -4.09
N ASP A 136 6.23 -14.51 -4.46
CA ASP A 136 5.30 -15.53 -4.91
C ASP A 136 5.69 -16.99 -4.59
N GLN A 137 5.07 -17.57 -3.55
CA GLN A 137 5.02 -19.03 -3.37
C GLN A 137 3.65 -19.56 -3.79
N THR A 138 3.47 -19.67 -5.10
CA THR A 138 2.50 -20.58 -5.69
C THR A 138 3.01 -22.03 -5.60
N LYS A 139 2.36 -22.81 -4.73
CA LYS A 139 2.06 -24.26 -4.85
C LYS A 139 3.23 -25.27 -4.90
N ALA A 140 3.39 -26.06 -3.84
CA ALA A 140 3.10 -27.52 -3.79
C ALA A 140 3.62 -28.16 -2.49
N ALA A 141 2.77 -28.97 -1.85
CA ALA A 141 3.16 -29.90 -0.78
C ALA A 141 4.11 -30.98 -1.32
N PRO A 142 4.93 -31.63 -0.46
CA PRO A 142 4.43 -32.86 0.15
C PRO A 142 4.79 -33.06 1.64
N VAL A 143 3.98 -33.90 2.26
CA VAL A 143 4.06 -34.51 3.59
C VAL A 143 5.29 -35.42 3.74
N LEU A 144 5.92 -35.44 4.93
CA LEU A 144 5.96 -36.59 5.87
C LEU A 144 7.00 -36.43 7.01
N ASN A 145 6.46 -36.45 8.24
CA ASN A 145 6.84 -37.26 9.41
C ASN A 145 8.13 -37.04 10.24
N SER A 146 7.90 -36.62 11.50
CA SER A 146 8.45 -37.06 12.81
C SER A 146 9.93 -37.43 12.98
N SER A 147 10.64 -36.76 13.91
CA SER A 147 10.81 -37.21 15.32
C SER A 147 11.87 -36.43 16.13
N LYS A 148 11.46 -36.03 17.35
CA LYS A 148 12.13 -35.92 18.68
C LYS A 148 13.53 -35.31 18.91
N ALA A 149 13.54 -34.53 20.01
CA ALA A 149 14.54 -34.36 21.08
C ALA A 149 15.78 -33.49 20.76
N ASP A 150 16.42 -32.75 21.67
CA ASP A 150 16.18 -32.18 23.01
C ASP A 150 17.42 -31.26 23.27
N SER A 151 17.35 -30.37 24.26
CA SER A 151 18.45 -29.75 25.02
C SER A 151 19.23 -28.53 24.49
N THR A 152 18.92 -27.40 25.13
CA THR A 152 19.80 -26.38 25.77
C THR A 152 21.28 -26.24 25.35
N SER A 153 21.68 -25.01 24.99
CA SER A 153 22.81 -24.29 25.62
C SER A 153 22.92 -22.83 25.15
N ALA A 154 23.49 -22.00 26.02
CA ALA A 154 23.52 -20.55 25.95
C ALA A 154 24.70 -19.97 25.14
N ALA A 155 24.50 -18.71 24.72
CA ALA A 155 25.48 -17.67 24.40
C ALA A 155 26.39 -17.83 23.17
N LYS A 156 26.29 -16.89 22.22
CA LYS A 156 27.33 -15.86 21.94
C LYS A 156 26.99 -15.02 20.72
N SER A 157 27.20 -13.70 20.86
CA SER A 157 27.32 -12.72 19.77
C SER A 157 28.30 -13.19 18.70
N SER A 158 27.94 -13.06 17.42
CA SER A 158 28.93 -12.98 16.34
C SER A 158 28.39 -12.22 15.13
N SER A 159 29.23 -11.27 14.72
CA SER A 159 29.15 -10.32 13.65
C SER A 159 29.34 -10.94 12.26
N MET A 160 28.64 -10.36 11.28
CA MET A 160 29.01 -10.13 9.87
C MET A 160 29.85 -11.18 9.12
N ALA A 161 29.26 -11.72 8.06
CA ALA A 161 29.96 -11.97 6.80
C ALA A 161 28.97 -11.74 5.66
N LEU A 162 28.93 -10.49 5.15
CA LEU A 162 28.37 -10.21 3.84
C LEU A 162 29.31 -10.85 2.81
N ASP A 163 28.76 -11.45 1.76
CA ASP A 163 29.47 -12.17 0.73
C ASP A 163 30.62 -11.30 0.15
N ASP A 164 31.88 -11.72 0.37
CA ASP A 164 33.10 -10.94 0.04
C ASP A 164 33.14 -10.55 -1.45
N THR A 165 32.44 -11.32 -2.28
CA THR A 165 32.26 -11.12 -3.71
C THR A 165 31.41 -9.89 -4.03
N GLU A 166 30.32 -9.69 -3.28
CA GLU A 166 29.38 -8.57 -3.49
C GLU A 166 29.99 -7.25 -3.02
N MET A 167 30.69 -7.25 -1.88
CA MET A 167 31.39 -6.07 -1.37
C MET A 167 32.47 -5.57 -2.34
N ARG A 168 33.23 -6.49 -2.96
CA ARG A 168 34.24 -6.13 -3.96
C ARG A 168 33.61 -5.52 -5.21
N LYS A 169 32.52 -6.12 -5.71
CA LYS A 169 31.81 -5.62 -6.88
C LYS A 169 31.21 -4.23 -6.64
N LEU A 170 30.67 -4.01 -5.44
CA LEU A 170 30.09 -2.73 -5.05
C LEU A 170 31.16 -1.63 -4.91
N MET A 171 32.32 -1.95 -4.34
CA MET A 171 33.45 -1.00 -4.27
C MET A 171 33.97 -0.62 -5.67
N GLU A 172 34.06 -1.58 -6.59
CA GLU A 172 34.54 -1.34 -7.94
C GLU A 172 33.56 -0.44 -8.73
N GLU A 173 32.26 -0.67 -8.54
CA GLU A 173 31.21 0.15 -9.14
C GLU A 173 31.16 1.57 -8.55
N CYS A 174 31.29 1.72 -7.23
CA CYS A 174 31.41 3.05 -6.58
C CYS A 174 32.61 3.83 -7.10
N LYS A 175 33.76 3.18 -7.28
CA LYS A 175 34.98 3.82 -7.79
C LYS A 175 34.81 4.27 -9.24
N ARG A 176 34.15 3.46 -10.08
CA ARG A 176 33.83 3.82 -11.47
C ARG A 176 32.91 5.04 -11.55
N LEU A 177 31.84 5.04 -10.76
CA LEU A 177 30.87 6.14 -10.74
C LEU A 177 31.48 7.44 -10.22
N GLN A 178 32.35 7.39 -9.20
CA GLN A 178 33.09 8.59 -8.75
C GLN A 178 33.98 9.19 -9.84
N SER A 179 34.65 8.34 -10.62
CA SER A 179 35.47 8.81 -11.75
C SER A 179 34.62 9.47 -12.83
N GLU A 180 33.43 8.95 -13.09
CA GLU A 180 32.52 9.47 -14.12
C GLU A 180 31.89 10.79 -13.69
N VAL A 181 31.48 10.91 -12.42
CA VAL A 181 30.98 12.17 -11.84
C VAL A 181 32.05 13.26 -11.86
N SER A 182 33.30 12.93 -11.53
CA SER A 182 34.40 13.91 -11.61
C SER A 182 34.63 14.37 -13.05
N LYS A 183 34.64 13.43 -14.00
CA LYS A 183 34.85 13.72 -15.43
C LYS A 183 33.73 14.60 -16.00
N LEU A 184 32.48 14.25 -15.72
CA LEU A 184 31.32 15.06 -16.14
C LEU A 184 31.33 16.45 -15.48
N GLY A 185 31.79 16.55 -14.23
CA GLY A 185 31.97 17.83 -13.53
C GLY A 185 32.99 18.74 -14.23
N ASP A 186 34.12 18.19 -14.66
CA ASP A 186 35.17 18.92 -15.37
C ASP A 186 34.72 19.33 -16.78
N GLU A 187 34.03 18.44 -17.51
CA GLU A 187 33.45 18.73 -18.83
C GLU A 187 32.42 19.86 -18.74
N ASN A 188 31.55 19.84 -17.73
CA ASN A 188 30.54 20.89 -17.51
C ASN A 188 31.17 22.23 -17.08
N ARG A 189 32.39 22.19 -16.54
CA ARG A 189 33.16 23.40 -16.19
C ARG A 189 33.85 24.03 -17.40
N GLN A 190 34.22 23.23 -18.41
CA GLN A 190 34.82 23.71 -19.66
C GLN A 190 33.80 24.25 -20.67
N LEU A 191 32.51 23.94 -20.47
CA LEU A 191 31.40 24.40 -21.32
C LEU A 191 30.74 25.71 -20.84
N LYS A 192 31.27 26.35 -19.78
CA LYS A 192 30.89 27.70 -19.32
C LYS A 192 31.96 28.72 -19.66
#